data_AF-A0A4Z1G1N0-F1
#
_entry.id   AF-A0A4Z1G1N0-F1
#
_cell.length_a   1.000
_cell.length_b   1.000
_cell.length_c   1.000
_cell.angle_alpha   90.00
_cell.angle_beta   90.00
_cell.angle_gamma   90.00
#
_symmetry.space_group_name_H-M   'P 1'
#
loop_
_entity.id
_entity.type
_entity.pdbx_description
1 polymer ?
#
loop_
_entity_poly.entity_id
_entity_poly.type
_entity_poly.pdbx_seq_one_letter_code
_entity_poly.pdbx_strand_id
1 'polypeptide(L)'
;MSRFPTKAHEKRKAGSESLAPHLKPSTISKETKVDSLEEIFINVFCPGLLKEGASSMNSEKATIDLTAEHAASPFSSSLVSELDFEEFDQVNYVDVDGYLEYDYEFDDRSKYESSDDDDDDDYSPKRMEAETKVHFLKSKTARCMLSIYVTKEEDNNWLDNIRVECFYKGDLIGHAFGRYIHRQGIKYNFLNIIKLSSHEMGEIAGEIFNKFGCLLHKFKEHVIQRGTGAWGAEMDVGPLLLLEQIRITDRWFRRKGLGRAMVKALIQKSQVQADPFRRLHVIAKPGWFLDDIAEETHGKSKREKRAMNCRALDSAIAFYCYLGFRRIGSSSCFGFSVDPKHKAHSINVDADYDLPRADEELEISDDENIVATSSFSPGNEVMQKRLVKLKQRLSLEHAINTLSDAELVAFFKTFDSKNGSGWKEINSHHNNVLHQAGCALKVYATKWLIKILIRSKN
;
A
#
# COMPACT_ATOMS: atom_id res chain seq x y z
N MET A 1 -36.29 19.63 -38.45
CA MET A 1 -36.10 20.56 -39.58
C MET A 1 -35.97 21.98 -39.03
N SER A 2 -34.76 22.50 -38.90
CA SER A 2 -34.50 23.95 -38.82
C SER A 2 -33.02 24.19 -39.14
N ARG A 3 -32.81 25.11 -40.08
CA ARG A 3 -31.61 25.25 -40.92
C ARG A 3 -30.57 26.20 -40.30
N PHE A 4 -29.31 25.89 -40.54
CA PHE A 4 -28.15 26.78 -40.41
C PHE A 4 -28.25 28.01 -41.34
N PRO A 5 -27.46 29.06 -41.04
CA PRO A 5 -26.82 29.85 -42.09
C PRO A 5 -25.29 29.86 -41.95
N THR A 6 -24.65 29.41 -43.02
CA THR A 6 -23.27 29.70 -43.44
C THR A 6 -23.12 31.15 -43.90
N LYS A 7 -21.99 31.80 -43.56
CA LYS A 7 -21.39 32.85 -44.40
C LYS A 7 -19.86 32.72 -44.42
N ALA A 8 -19.33 32.84 -45.63
CA ALA A 8 -17.94 32.77 -46.04
C ALA A 8 -17.42 34.16 -46.45
N HIS A 9 -16.14 34.20 -46.85
CA HIS A 9 -15.30 35.31 -47.38
C HIS A 9 -14.59 36.14 -46.30
N GLU A 10 -13.31 36.53 -46.43
CA GLU A 10 -12.56 36.84 -47.65
C GLU A 10 -11.02 36.79 -47.46
N LYS A 11 -10.32 36.53 -48.56
CA LYS A 11 -8.86 36.51 -48.78
C LYS A 11 -8.24 37.93 -48.76
N ARG A 12 -6.94 38.02 -48.45
CA ARG A 12 -5.87 38.90 -49.05
C ARG A 12 -4.67 38.93 -48.08
N LYS A 13 -3.39 39.06 -48.43
CA LYS A 13 -2.60 39.06 -49.68
C LYS A 13 -1.11 39.05 -49.25
N ALA A 14 -0.23 38.59 -50.13
CA ALA A 14 1.22 38.43 -49.94
C ALA A 14 2.06 39.72 -50.07
N GLY A 15 3.32 39.64 -49.59
CA GLY A 15 4.53 40.42 -49.93
C GLY A 15 5.66 39.99 -48.96
N SER A 16 6.74 39.28 -49.34
CA SER A 16 7.97 39.67 -50.08
C SER A 16 8.60 40.97 -49.52
N GLU A 17 9.86 41.11 -49.10
CA GLU A 17 11.19 40.65 -49.60
C GLU A 17 12.21 40.72 -48.42
N SER A 18 13.10 39.73 -48.23
CA SER A 18 14.55 39.70 -48.57
C SER A 18 15.47 40.82 -48.03
N LEU A 19 16.43 40.47 -47.16
CA LEU A 19 17.90 40.56 -47.41
C LEU A 19 18.72 40.16 -46.15
N ALA A 20 19.66 39.23 -46.34
CA ALA A 20 20.77 38.87 -45.44
C ALA A 20 21.90 39.95 -45.52
N PRO A 21 23.12 39.87 -44.90
CA PRO A 21 23.82 38.67 -44.42
C PRO A 21 24.84 38.80 -43.24
N HIS A 22 25.44 37.65 -42.90
CA HIS A 22 26.78 37.39 -42.31
C HIS A 22 27.09 37.77 -40.86
N LEU A 23 27.51 36.77 -40.06
CA LEU A 23 28.85 36.70 -39.44
C LEU A 23 29.13 35.29 -38.85
N LYS A 24 30.43 35.00 -38.71
CA LYS A 24 31.17 33.73 -38.73
C LYS A 24 31.13 32.88 -37.43
N PRO A 25 31.60 31.60 -37.49
CA PRO A 25 31.74 30.72 -36.34
C PRO A 25 33.07 30.95 -35.59
N SER A 26 33.06 30.80 -34.26
CA SER A 26 34.26 30.75 -33.43
C SER A 26 34.56 29.32 -32.98
N THR A 27 35.73 28.86 -33.42
CA THR A 27 36.46 27.68 -32.96
C THR A 27 37.33 28.10 -31.78
N ILE A 28 37.18 27.51 -30.59
CA ILE A 28 38.24 27.47 -29.56
C ILE A 28 38.26 26.09 -28.91
N SER A 29 39.48 25.60 -28.79
CA SER A 29 40.01 24.31 -28.39
C SER A 29 40.30 24.19 -26.89
N LYS A 30 40.68 22.96 -26.50
CA LYS A 30 41.56 22.49 -25.39
C LYS A 30 40.83 21.53 -24.44
N GLU A 31 41.11 20.23 -24.53
CA GLU A 31 42.20 19.52 -23.85
C GLU A 31 42.22 19.72 -22.33
N THR A 32 41.84 18.68 -21.58
CA THR A 32 42.67 18.19 -20.47
C THR A 32 42.40 16.70 -20.23
N LYS A 33 43.46 15.92 -20.40
CA LYS A 33 43.69 14.57 -19.89
C LYS A 33 43.84 14.66 -18.36
N VAL A 34 43.23 13.75 -17.60
CA VAL A 34 43.85 13.18 -16.39
C VAL A 34 43.46 11.71 -16.31
N ASP A 35 44.48 10.87 -16.44
CA ASP A 35 44.46 9.45 -16.15
C ASP A 35 44.53 9.22 -14.63
N SER A 36 43.84 8.18 -14.17
CA SER A 36 44.31 7.17 -13.20
C SER A 36 44.40 7.45 -11.68
N LEU A 37 43.75 6.51 -10.98
CA LEU A 37 44.23 5.71 -9.84
C LEU A 37 44.04 6.20 -8.39
N GLU A 38 43.94 5.16 -7.53
CA GLU A 38 43.93 5.10 -6.05
C GLU A 38 42.53 5.20 -5.41
N GLU A 39 41.83 4.09 -5.13
CA GLU A 39 42.07 3.12 -4.03
C GLU A 39 42.50 3.80 -2.73
N ILE A 40 41.65 3.76 -1.69
CA ILE A 40 42.00 3.52 -0.27
C ILE A 40 40.74 3.56 0.63
N PHE A 41 40.51 2.43 1.29
CA PHE A 41 39.92 2.17 2.62
C PHE A 41 38.54 2.72 3.02
N ILE A 42 37.61 1.80 3.30
CA ILE A 42 37.20 1.48 4.68
C ILE A 42 37.01 -0.04 4.79
N ASN A 43 37.95 -0.69 5.48
CA ASN A 43 37.73 -1.95 6.19
C ASN A 43 37.32 -1.61 7.64
N VAL A 44 36.67 -2.56 8.31
CA VAL A 44 36.47 -2.75 9.77
C VAL A 44 34.99 -2.84 10.17
N PHE A 45 34.38 -4.04 10.04
CA PHE A 45 34.03 -4.91 11.18
C PHE A 45 33.38 -6.22 10.67
N CYS A 46 34.13 -7.32 10.75
CA CYS A 46 33.65 -8.67 11.03
C CYS A 46 34.87 -9.60 11.16
N PRO A 47 35.11 -10.22 12.32
CA PRO A 47 35.88 -11.45 12.36
C PRO A 47 35.01 -12.60 12.87
N GLY A 48 34.97 -13.67 12.06
CA GLY A 48 34.91 -15.03 12.55
C GLY A 48 33.57 -15.76 12.38
N LEU A 49 33.45 -16.55 11.31
CA LEU A 49 33.33 -18.01 11.44
C LEU A 49 33.62 -18.69 10.09
N LEU A 50 34.61 -19.58 10.10
CA LEU A 50 34.98 -20.47 9.00
C LEU A 50 34.16 -21.77 9.07
N LYS A 51 33.79 -22.26 7.88
CA LYS A 51 33.72 -23.66 7.37
C LYS A 51 33.65 -24.78 8.44
N GLU A 52 32.77 -25.77 8.36
CA GLU A 52 32.48 -26.67 7.24
C GLU A 52 31.26 -27.53 7.60
N GLY A 53 30.47 -27.98 6.63
CA GLY A 53 29.42 -28.96 6.85
C GLY A 53 28.32 -28.90 5.80
N ALA A 54 28.57 -29.47 4.61
CA ALA A 54 27.55 -29.63 3.59
C ALA A 54 26.56 -30.72 4.01
N SER A 55 25.43 -30.32 4.58
CA SER A 55 24.21 -31.12 4.68
C SER A 55 23.28 -30.77 3.52
N SER A 56 22.91 -31.80 2.74
CA SER A 56 21.98 -31.71 1.62
C SER A 56 20.57 -31.45 2.13
N MET A 57 20.21 -30.20 2.35
CA MET A 57 18.81 -29.80 2.52
C MET A 57 18.15 -29.68 1.15
N ASN A 58 17.05 -30.39 0.97
CA ASN A 58 16.22 -30.34 -0.21
C ASN A 58 15.60 -28.94 -0.35
N SER A 59 16.21 -28.07 -1.16
CA SER A 59 15.57 -26.84 -1.59
C SER A 59 14.76 -27.10 -2.85
N GLU A 60 13.45 -26.90 -2.78
CA GLU A 60 12.60 -26.85 -3.97
C GLU A 60 12.97 -25.61 -4.77
N LYS A 61 13.46 -25.86 -5.99
CA LYS A 61 13.92 -24.82 -6.92
C LYS A 61 12.85 -24.50 -7.94
N ALA A 62 12.13 -23.40 -7.78
CA ALA A 62 11.19 -22.93 -8.80
C ALA A 62 11.92 -22.10 -9.87
N THR A 63 11.91 -22.50 -11.13
CA THR A 63 12.51 -21.66 -12.19
C THR A 63 11.41 -20.82 -12.84
N ILE A 64 11.44 -19.50 -12.64
CA ILE A 64 10.54 -18.56 -13.32
C ILE A 64 11.22 -18.15 -14.63
N ASP A 65 10.82 -18.77 -15.74
CA ASP A 65 11.31 -18.37 -17.05
C ASP A 65 10.51 -17.16 -17.57
N LEU A 66 11.15 -15.98 -17.63
CA LEU A 66 10.54 -14.77 -18.20
C LEU A 66 10.84 -14.62 -19.71
N THR A 67 11.20 -15.72 -20.39
CA THR A 67 11.67 -15.72 -21.79
C THR A 67 10.57 -15.65 -22.84
N ALA A 68 9.32 -15.35 -22.51
CA ALA A 68 8.30 -15.14 -23.53
C ALA A 68 8.62 -13.86 -24.33
N GLU A 69 8.95 -14.06 -25.60
CA GLU A 69 9.37 -13.04 -26.57
C GLU A 69 8.33 -11.93 -26.73
N HIS A 70 8.57 -10.77 -26.12
CA HIS A 70 7.94 -9.51 -26.50
C HIS A 70 8.99 -8.45 -26.77
N ALA A 71 9.67 -8.61 -27.90
CA ALA A 71 10.29 -7.48 -28.56
C ALA A 71 9.18 -6.52 -29.03
N ALA A 72 9.08 -5.37 -28.39
CA ALA A 72 8.40 -4.16 -28.89
C ALA A 72 6.88 -4.19 -29.15
N SER A 73 6.11 -5.09 -28.55
CA SER A 73 4.65 -4.90 -28.43
C SER A 73 4.33 -4.17 -27.11
N PRO A 74 3.62 -3.03 -27.12
CA PRO A 74 3.25 -2.36 -25.89
C PRO A 74 2.20 -3.18 -25.14
N PHE A 75 2.64 -3.80 -24.03
CA PHE A 75 1.91 -3.75 -22.76
C PHE A 75 0.51 -4.40 -22.69
N SER A 76 0.30 -5.63 -23.18
CA SER A 76 -0.97 -6.36 -22.96
C SER A 76 -0.90 -7.59 -22.05
N SER A 77 0.29 -8.06 -21.66
CA SER A 77 0.39 -9.24 -20.79
C SER A 77 0.07 -8.88 -19.34
N SER A 78 -1.16 -9.17 -18.92
CA SER A 78 -1.61 -9.08 -17.53
C SER A 78 -0.80 -10.04 -16.66
N LEU A 79 -0.51 -9.68 -15.41
CA LEU A 79 0.09 -10.63 -14.43
C LEU A 79 -0.69 -11.95 -14.41
N VAL A 80 -2.01 -11.89 -14.55
CA VAL A 80 -2.91 -13.05 -14.62
C VAL A 80 -2.50 -14.04 -15.71
N SER A 81 -2.16 -13.55 -16.91
CA SER A 81 -1.84 -14.40 -18.06
C SER A 81 -0.44 -15.02 -17.99
N GLU A 82 0.45 -14.46 -17.17
CA GLU A 82 1.78 -15.02 -16.92
C GLU A 82 1.84 -15.91 -15.69
N LEU A 83 0.78 -15.92 -14.87
CA LEU A 83 0.57 -16.93 -13.85
C LEU A 83 0.07 -18.22 -14.53
N ASP A 84 0.84 -18.74 -15.50
CA ASP A 84 0.68 -20.12 -15.95
C ASP A 84 1.36 -21.00 -14.90
N PHE A 85 0.52 -21.81 -14.24
CA PHE A 85 0.94 -22.69 -13.16
C PHE A 85 1.44 -23.99 -13.78
N GLU A 86 2.74 -24.23 -13.71
CA GLU A 86 3.19 -25.62 -13.63
C GLU A 86 2.65 -26.16 -12.31
N GLU A 87 1.82 -27.21 -12.41
CA GLU A 87 1.18 -27.90 -11.29
C GLU A 87 2.26 -28.26 -10.26
N PHE A 88 2.32 -27.51 -9.15
CA PHE A 88 3.21 -27.86 -8.06
C PHE A 88 2.71 -29.20 -7.51
N ASP A 89 3.61 -30.19 -7.42
CA ASP A 89 3.33 -31.47 -6.77
C ASP A 89 2.71 -31.19 -5.39
N GLN A 90 1.40 -31.40 -5.27
CA GLN A 90 0.70 -31.27 -4.01
C GLN A 90 1.34 -32.24 -3.04
N VAL A 91 2.06 -31.70 -2.06
CA VAL A 91 2.48 -32.49 -0.89
C VAL A 91 1.18 -32.96 -0.25
N ASN A 92 0.91 -34.27 -0.33
CA ASN A 92 -0.29 -34.91 0.21
C ASN A 92 -0.51 -34.48 1.65
N TYR A 93 -1.35 -33.47 1.86
CA TYR A 93 -1.92 -33.19 3.18
C TYR A 93 -2.83 -34.37 3.47
N VAL A 94 -2.43 -35.18 4.44
CA VAL A 94 -3.28 -36.24 4.98
C VAL A 94 -4.56 -35.57 5.47
N ASP A 95 -5.69 -35.92 4.87
CA ASP A 95 -7.03 -35.52 5.31
C ASP A 95 -7.18 -35.86 6.80
N VAL A 96 -7.08 -34.85 7.66
CA VAL A 96 -7.51 -34.94 9.06
C VAL A 96 -8.96 -34.46 9.11
N ASP A 97 -9.83 -35.19 8.44
CA ASP A 97 -11.28 -35.05 8.59
C ASP A 97 -11.69 -35.79 9.87
N GLY A 98 -11.76 -35.03 10.96
CA GLY A 98 -12.15 -35.53 12.28
C GLY A 98 -12.68 -34.40 13.17
N TYR A 99 -13.72 -33.70 12.72
CA TYR A 99 -14.52 -32.84 13.60
C TYR A 99 -15.28 -33.73 14.61
N LEU A 100 -14.60 -34.09 15.70
CA LEU A 100 -15.22 -34.65 16.88
C LEU A 100 -15.93 -33.52 17.65
N GLU A 101 -17.25 -33.68 17.77
CA GLU A 101 -18.12 -32.93 18.68
C GLU A 101 -17.74 -33.31 20.11
N TYR A 102 -17.02 -32.43 20.82
CA TYR A 102 -16.61 -32.66 22.20
C TYR A 102 -17.74 -32.25 23.17
N ASP A 103 -18.42 -33.25 23.72
CA ASP A 103 -19.17 -33.11 24.97
C ASP A 103 -18.16 -33.00 26.13
N TYR A 104 -18.08 -31.81 26.72
CA TYR A 104 -17.24 -31.54 27.89
C TYR A 104 -17.95 -32.05 29.16
N GLU A 105 -17.79 -33.33 29.49
CA GLU A 105 -17.92 -33.79 30.88
C GLU A 105 -16.58 -33.56 31.60
N PHE A 106 -16.58 -32.54 32.44
CA PHE A 106 -15.47 -32.13 33.30
C PHE A 106 -15.31 -33.17 34.43
N ASP A 107 -14.54 -34.23 34.18
CA ASP A 107 -14.08 -35.13 35.24
C ASP A 107 -12.63 -34.85 35.61
N ASP A 108 -12.48 -34.61 36.90
CA ASP A 108 -11.28 -34.29 37.64
C ASP A 108 -10.34 -35.50 37.64
N ARG A 109 -9.02 -35.24 37.82
CA ARG A 109 -8.00 -36.18 38.33
C ARG A 109 -7.21 -37.07 37.33
N SER A 110 -6.05 -36.56 36.89
CA SER A 110 -4.77 -37.33 36.82
C SER A 110 -3.61 -36.37 36.53
N LYS A 111 -2.73 -36.08 37.51
CA LYS A 111 -1.42 -36.74 37.70
C LYS A 111 -0.65 -36.91 36.37
N TYR A 112 0.01 -35.85 35.92
CA TYR A 112 1.00 -35.91 34.84
C TYR A 112 2.39 -36.08 35.44
N GLU A 113 3.01 -37.22 35.14
CA GLU A 113 4.44 -37.49 35.32
C GLU A 113 5.19 -36.78 34.19
N SER A 114 6.19 -35.98 34.55
CA SER A 114 7.07 -35.20 33.67
C SER A 114 7.88 -36.17 32.80
N SER A 115 7.63 -36.19 31.49
CA SER A 115 8.52 -36.81 30.51
C SER A 115 9.36 -35.68 29.92
N ASP A 116 10.64 -35.67 30.29
CA ASP A 116 11.66 -34.73 29.81
C ASP A 116 12.14 -35.19 28.42
N ASP A 117 11.29 -35.03 27.40
CA ASP A 117 11.67 -35.26 26.01
C ASP A 117 11.99 -33.90 25.37
N ASP A 118 13.24 -33.48 25.55
CA ASP A 118 13.88 -32.29 24.95
C ASP A 118 14.11 -32.50 23.43
N ASP A 119 13.03 -32.62 22.66
CA ASP A 119 13.09 -32.50 21.20
C ASP A 119 13.11 -31.00 20.84
N ASP A 120 14.30 -30.41 20.90
CA ASP A 120 14.63 -29.08 20.36
C ASP A 120 14.42 -29.10 18.83
N ASP A 121 13.17 -28.96 18.40
CA ASP A 121 12.81 -28.75 17.00
C ASP A 121 13.40 -27.41 16.53
N ASP A 122 14.57 -27.47 15.88
CA ASP A 122 15.25 -26.37 15.20
C ASP A 122 14.29 -25.68 14.23
N TYR A 123 13.65 -24.61 14.70
CA TYR A 123 12.70 -23.80 13.95
C TYR A 123 13.43 -22.88 12.97
N SER A 124 14.14 -23.49 12.02
CA SER A 124 14.76 -22.79 10.91
C SER A 124 13.68 -22.42 9.87
N PRO A 125 13.55 -21.13 9.47
CA PRO A 125 12.56 -20.71 8.48
C PRO A 125 12.64 -21.52 7.18
N LYS A 126 11.50 -22.04 6.71
CA LYS A 126 11.44 -22.78 5.43
C LYS A 126 11.86 -21.87 4.28
N ARG A 127 13.07 -22.09 3.75
CA ARG A 127 13.64 -21.36 2.62
C ARG A 127 13.26 -22.03 1.31
N MET A 128 12.70 -21.27 0.39
CA MET A 128 12.41 -21.72 -0.98
C MET A 128 13.22 -20.84 -1.94
N GLU A 129 13.96 -21.45 -2.85
CA GLU A 129 14.80 -20.71 -3.81
C GLU A 129 14.19 -20.81 -5.20
N ALA A 130 14.15 -19.69 -5.92
CA ALA A 130 13.62 -19.64 -7.25
C ALA A 130 14.56 -18.88 -8.19
N GLU A 131 14.93 -19.45 -9.33
CA GLU A 131 15.75 -18.73 -10.31
C GLU A 131 14.87 -18.02 -11.32
N THR A 132 15.13 -16.72 -11.53
CA THR A 132 14.34 -15.91 -12.47
C THR A 132 15.24 -15.25 -13.51
N LYS A 133 14.99 -15.52 -14.78
CA LYS A 133 15.73 -14.83 -15.86
C LYS A 133 15.13 -13.43 -16.05
N VAL A 134 15.95 -12.38 -16.05
CA VAL A 134 15.52 -11.00 -16.26
C VAL A 134 16.13 -10.46 -17.55
N HIS A 135 15.28 -10.10 -18.51
CA HIS A 135 15.72 -9.55 -19.78
C HIS A 135 15.99 -8.05 -19.70
N PHE A 136 17.13 -7.60 -20.22
CA PHE A 136 17.39 -6.17 -20.36
C PHE A 136 17.12 -5.67 -21.78
N LEU A 137 16.69 -4.40 -21.87
CA LEU A 137 16.37 -3.66 -23.10
C LEU A 137 17.51 -3.55 -24.15
N LYS A 138 18.66 -4.20 -23.95
CA LYS A 138 19.85 -4.14 -24.83
C LYS A 138 20.45 -5.52 -25.10
N SER A 139 19.60 -6.52 -25.36
CA SER A 139 19.95 -7.92 -25.72
C SER A 139 20.85 -8.71 -24.75
N LYS A 140 21.26 -8.12 -23.62
CA LYS A 140 21.87 -8.87 -22.52
C LYS A 140 20.76 -9.37 -21.60
N THR A 141 20.75 -10.66 -21.34
CA THR A 141 19.91 -11.26 -20.29
C THR A 141 20.74 -11.34 -19.02
N ALA A 142 20.28 -10.76 -17.90
CA ALA A 142 20.79 -11.16 -16.60
C ALA A 142 19.99 -12.34 -16.11
N ARG A 143 20.67 -13.27 -15.47
CA ARG A 143 20.01 -14.21 -14.57
C ARG A 143 20.05 -13.61 -13.18
N CYS A 144 18.89 -13.40 -12.58
CA CYS A 144 18.76 -13.03 -11.18
C CYS A 144 18.25 -14.26 -10.40
N MET A 145 18.58 -14.32 -9.13
CA MET A 145 18.07 -15.35 -8.23
C MET A 145 17.08 -14.69 -7.27
N LEU A 146 15.88 -15.24 -7.15
CA LEU A 146 14.88 -14.83 -6.19
C LEU A 146 14.86 -15.84 -5.03
N SER A 147 15.11 -15.38 -3.82
CA SER A 147 14.97 -16.20 -2.62
C SER A 147 13.68 -15.79 -1.91
N ILE A 148 12.81 -16.76 -1.61
CA ILE A 148 11.53 -16.53 -0.94
C ILE A 148 11.61 -17.12 0.46
N TYR A 149 11.29 -16.28 1.45
CA TYR A 149 11.27 -16.63 2.86
C TYR A 149 9.87 -16.42 3.40
N VAL A 150 9.38 -17.40 4.16
CA VAL A 150 8.14 -17.28 4.91
C VAL A 150 8.49 -17.40 6.38
N THR A 151 8.14 -16.39 7.16
CA THR A 151 8.29 -16.42 8.62
C THR A 151 6.91 -16.31 9.28
N LYS A 152 6.69 -17.12 10.30
CA LYS A 152 5.53 -17.06 11.17
C LYS A 152 5.96 -16.48 12.50
N GLU A 153 5.16 -15.57 13.04
CA GLU A 153 5.35 -15.09 14.41
C GLU A 153 4.64 -16.06 15.36
N GLU A 154 5.31 -16.50 16.42
CA GLU A 154 4.83 -17.55 17.33
C GLU A 154 3.42 -17.28 17.87
N ASP A 155 3.13 -16.03 18.21
CA ASP A 155 1.84 -15.61 18.77
C ASP A 155 0.79 -15.20 17.71
N ASN A 156 1.17 -15.13 16.42
CA ASN A 156 0.32 -14.63 15.35
C ASN A 156 0.09 -15.66 14.25
N ASN A 157 -0.57 -16.77 14.61
CA ASN A 157 -0.99 -17.80 13.66
C ASN A 157 -1.88 -17.30 12.49
N TRP A 158 -2.38 -16.07 12.60
CA TRP A 158 -3.21 -15.42 11.58
C TRP A 158 -2.41 -14.60 10.58
N LEU A 159 -1.09 -14.46 10.75
CA LEU A 159 -0.21 -13.61 9.95
C LEU A 159 1.06 -14.36 9.52
N ASP A 160 1.27 -14.49 8.21
CA ASP A 160 2.54 -14.96 7.67
C ASP A 160 3.26 -13.80 6.98
N ASN A 161 4.54 -13.63 7.28
CA ASN A 161 5.41 -12.64 6.66
C ASN A 161 6.13 -13.28 5.47
N ILE A 162 5.96 -12.73 4.27
CA ILE A 162 6.59 -13.25 3.05
C ILE A 162 7.60 -12.21 2.54
N ARG A 163 8.86 -12.61 2.48
CA ARG A 163 9.96 -11.79 1.96
C ARG A 163 10.52 -12.42 0.70
N VAL A 164 10.71 -11.60 -0.32
CA VAL A 164 11.40 -11.98 -1.56
C VAL A 164 12.66 -11.15 -1.67
N GLU A 165 13.81 -11.80 -1.81
CA GLU A 165 15.09 -11.15 -2.04
C GLU A 165 15.58 -11.44 -3.44
N CYS A 166 16.15 -10.46 -4.12
CA CYS A 166 16.71 -10.62 -5.45
C CYS A 166 18.22 -10.43 -5.42
N PHE A 167 18.94 -11.45 -5.88
CA PHE A 167 20.39 -11.45 -6.00
C PHE A 167 20.83 -11.43 -7.46
N TYR A 168 21.91 -10.72 -7.74
CA TYR A 168 22.62 -10.77 -9.02
C TYR A 168 24.11 -10.92 -8.75
N LYS A 169 24.71 -12.00 -9.26
CA LYS A 169 26.13 -12.34 -9.02
C LYS A 169 26.52 -12.39 -7.53
N GLY A 170 25.57 -12.75 -6.66
CA GLY A 170 25.76 -12.82 -5.21
C GLY A 170 25.37 -11.55 -4.45
N ASP A 171 25.19 -10.41 -5.13
CA ASP A 171 24.84 -9.15 -4.49
C ASP A 171 23.31 -8.96 -4.41
N LEU A 172 22.83 -8.48 -3.27
CA LEU A 172 21.41 -8.14 -3.06
C LEU A 172 21.05 -6.84 -3.80
N ILE A 173 20.31 -6.95 -4.90
CA ILE A 173 19.94 -5.82 -5.78
C ILE A 173 18.50 -5.33 -5.57
N GLY A 174 17.69 -6.06 -4.80
CA GLY A 174 16.35 -5.66 -4.45
C GLY A 174 15.67 -6.64 -3.50
N HIS A 175 14.58 -6.21 -2.89
CA HIS A 175 13.72 -7.06 -2.09
C HIS A 175 12.27 -6.57 -2.14
N ALA A 176 11.35 -7.47 -1.84
CA ALA A 176 9.95 -7.15 -1.62
C ALA A 176 9.45 -7.85 -0.35
N PHE A 177 8.48 -7.23 0.30
CA PHE A 177 7.88 -7.70 1.54
C PHE A 177 6.36 -7.59 1.45
N GLY A 178 5.69 -8.69 1.80
CA GLY A 178 4.25 -8.75 1.89
C GLY A 178 3.79 -9.54 3.10
N ARG A 179 2.58 -9.27 3.56
CA ARG A 179 1.96 -9.91 4.71
C ARG A 179 0.71 -10.66 4.30
N TYR A 180 0.71 -11.96 4.52
CA TYR A 180 -0.42 -12.83 4.26
C TYR A 180 -1.28 -12.94 5.52
N ILE A 181 -2.55 -12.59 5.41
CA ILE A 181 -3.49 -12.47 6.52
C ILE A 181 -4.56 -13.55 6.39
N HIS A 182 -4.57 -14.49 7.34
CA HIS A 182 -5.62 -15.48 7.56
C HIS A 182 -6.85 -14.82 8.21
N ARG A 183 -7.49 -13.91 7.48
CA ARG A 183 -8.54 -13.02 7.99
C ARG A 183 -9.65 -13.73 8.77
N GLN A 184 -9.99 -14.96 8.39
CA GLN A 184 -11.07 -15.71 9.04
C GLN A 184 -10.78 -15.95 10.54
N GLY A 185 -9.52 -16.15 10.92
CA GLY A 185 -9.12 -16.35 12.32
C GLY A 185 -9.28 -15.10 13.19
N ILE A 186 -9.31 -13.92 12.57
CA ILE A 186 -9.36 -12.62 13.29
C ILE A 186 -10.63 -11.81 13.00
N LYS A 187 -11.62 -12.39 12.32
CA LYS A 187 -12.79 -11.67 11.80
C LYS A 187 -13.53 -10.81 12.83
N TYR A 188 -13.72 -11.31 14.05
CA TYR A 188 -14.49 -10.60 15.10
C TYR A 188 -13.78 -9.34 15.63
N ASN A 189 -12.47 -9.26 15.49
CA ASN A 189 -11.65 -8.16 16.00
C ASN A 189 -10.64 -7.65 14.96
N PHE A 190 -10.95 -7.85 13.67
CA PHE A 190 -10.02 -7.72 12.56
C PHE A 190 -9.26 -6.39 12.57
N LEU A 191 -10.00 -5.28 12.65
CA LEU A 191 -9.38 -3.96 12.52
C LEU A 191 -8.52 -3.60 13.73
N ASN A 192 -8.89 -4.05 14.93
CA ASN A 192 -8.10 -3.77 16.12
C ASN A 192 -6.81 -4.61 16.11
N ILE A 193 -6.90 -5.88 15.75
CA ILE A 193 -5.74 -6.78 15.63
C ILE A 193 -4.76 -6.22 14.60
N ILE A 194 -5.23 -5.91 13.38
CA ILE A 194 -4.36 -5.37 12.33
C ILE A 194 -3.70 -4.04 12.73
N LYS A 195 -4.43 -3.14 13.39
CA LYS A 195 -3.88 -1.86 13.86
C LYS A 195 -2.78 -2.02 14.91
N LEU A 196 -2.85 -3.08 15.71
CA LEU A 196 -1.84 -3.36 16.74
C LEU A 196 -0.57 -3.98 16.13
N SER A 197 -0.68 -4.70 15.02
CA SER A 197 0.47 -5.36 14.38
C SER A 197 1.37 -4.42 13.60
N SER A 198 0.80 -3.49 12.83
CA SER A 198 1.58 -2.46 12.14
C SER A 198 0.73 -1.23 11.85
N HIS A 199 1.39 -0.06 11.90
CA HIS A 199 0.79 1.21 11.52
C HIS A 199 0.35 1.21 10.05
N GLU A 200 1.18 0.73 9.10
CA GLU A 200 0.81 0.72 7.68
C GLU A 200 -0.38 -0.21 7.41
N MET A 201 -0.39 -1.40 8.00
CA MET A 201 -1.53 -2.32 7.85
C MET A 201 -2.80 -1.71 8.45
N GLY A 202 -2.69 -1.08 9.62
CA GLY A 202 -3.79 -0.41 10.30
C GLY A 202 -4.39 0.73 9.48
N GLU A 203 -3.55 1.51 8.79
CA GLU A 203 -4.00 2.55 7.85
C GLU A 203 -4.75 1.95 6.66
N ILE A 204 -4.14 0.98 5.96
CA ILE A 204 -4.75 0.33 4.78
C ILE A 204 -6.09 -0.29 5.16
N ALA A 205 -6.10 -1.10 6.24
CA ALA A 205 -7.30 -1.78 6.69
C ALA A 205 -8.37 -0.80 7.19
N GLY A 206 -7.99 0.26 7.90
CA GLY A 206 -8.91 1.27 8.39
C GLY A 206 -9.52 2.12 7.27
N GLU A 207 -8.83 2.26 6.15
CA GLU A 207 -9.34 2.97 4.99
C GLU A 207 -10.39 2.16 4.22
N ILE A 208 -10.17 0.85 4.04
CA ILE A 208 -10.96 0.01 3.12
C ILE A 208 -11.96 -0.93 3.79
N PHE A 209 -11.71 -1.37 5.02
CA PHE A 209 -12.52 -2.35 5.72
C PHE A 209 -13.23 -1.75 6.93
N ASN A 210 -14.35 -2.37 7.32
CA ASN A 210 -14.99 -2.12 8.60
C ASN A 210 -14.26 -2.88 9.73
N LYS A 211 -14.77 -2.76 10.96
CA LYS A 211 -14.18 -3.42 12.14
C LYS A 211 -14.09 -4.96 12.06
N PHE A 212 -14.89 -5.58 11.18
CA PHE A 212 -14.95 -7.03 10.98
C PHE A 212 -14.19 -7.52 9.75
N GLY A 213 -13.45 -6.62 9.07
CA GLY A 213 -12.72 -6.98 7.86
C GLY A 213 -13.60 -7.12 6.62
N CYS A 214 -14.84 -6.65 6.64
CA CYS A 214 -15.66 -6.55 5.43
C CYS A 214 -15.40 -5.22 4.72
N LEU A 215 -15.38 -5.22 3.39
CA LEU A 215 -15.21 -4.02 2.58
C LEU A 215 -16.29 -3.00 2.94
N LEU A 216 -15.88 -1.74 3.12
CA LEU A 216 -16.80 -0.67 3.51
C LEU A 216 -17.91 -0.51 2.48
N HIS A 217 -19.14 -0.30 2.96
CA HIS A 217 -20.34 -0.23 2.13
C HIS A 217 -20.27 0.87 1.05
N LYS A 218 -19.60 1.99 1.36
CA LYS A 218 -19.35 3.07 0.37
C LYS A 218 -18.56 2.60 -0.86
N PHE A 219 -17.73 1.58 -0.73
CA PHE A 219 -16.98 1.03 -1.86
C PHE A 219 -17.75 -0.03 -2.64
N LYS A 220 -18.87 -0.53 -2.10
CA LYS A 220 -19.75 -1.49 -2.76
C LYS A 220 -20.85 -0.81 -3.57
N GLU A 221 -21.54 0.15 -2.95
CA GLU A 221 -22.86 0.60 -3.45
C GLU A 221 -22.91 2.09 -3.80
N HIS A 222 -22.08 2.93 -3.20
CA HIS A 222 -22.16 4.38 -3.40
C HIS A 222 -21.88 4.76 -4.85
N VAL A 223 -22.74 5.60 -5.45
CA VAL A 223 -22.70 5.97 -6.88
C VAL A 223 -21.32 6.44 -7.34
N ILE A 224 -20.67 7.31 -6.55
CA ILE A 224 -19.32 7.86 -6.83
C ILE A 224 -18.21 7.10 -6.09
N GLN A 225 -18.31 6.93 -4.78
CA GLN A 225 -17.22 6.38 -3.95
C GLN A 225 -16.88 4.92 -4.26
N ARG A 226 -17.76 4.14 -4.90
CA ARG A 226 -17.41 2.79 -5.38
C ARG A 226 -16.39 2.78 -6.53
N GLY A 227 -16.04 3.95 -7.06
CA GLY A 227 -15.11 4.09 -8.17
C GLY A 227 -15.61 3.35 -9.41
N THR A 228 -14.77 2.48 -9.96
CA THR A 228 -15.15 1.62 -11.09
C THR A 228 -16.18 0.54 -10.74
N GLY A 229 -16.43 0.28 -9.45
CA GLY A 229 -17.29 -0.82 -9.00
C GLY A 229 -16.71 -2.21 -9.28
N ALA A 230 -15.39 -2.29 -9.51
CA ALA A 230 -14.68 -3.54 -9.74
C ALA A 230 -14.65 -4.45 -8.51
N TRP A 231 -14.80 -3.85 -7.32
CA TRP A 231 -14.66 -4.48 -6.01
C TRP A 231 -15.99 -4.44 -5.26
N GLY A 232 -16.37 -5.56 -4.67
CA GLY A 232 -17.64 -5.76 -4.00
C GLY A 232 -17.54 -6.70 -2.80
N ALA A 233 -18.61 -7.46 -2.55
CA ALA A 233 -18.71 -8.38 -1.42
C ALA A 233 -17.74 -9.57 -1.52
N GLU A 234 -17.17 -9.85 -2.70
CA GLU A 234 -16.12 -10.85 -2.86
C GLU A 234 -14.89 -10.55 -2.01
N MET A 235 -14.60 -9.27 -1.77
CA MET A 235 -13.52 -8.88 -0.87
C MET A 235 -13.82 -9.15 0.61
N ASP A 236 -15.04 -9.51 1.01
CA ASP A 236 -15.39 -9.78 2.42
C ASP A 236 -14.92 -11.15 2.91
N VAL A 237 -14.57 -12.05 1.99
CA VAL A 237 -14.22 -13.45 2.28
C VAL A 237 -12.84 -13.82 1.75
N GLY A 238 -12.23 -14.83 2.37
CA GLY A 238 -10.90 -15.30 1.98
C GLY A 238 -9.73 -14.52 2.61
N PRO A 239 -8.50 -15.00 2.36
CA PRO A 239 -7.26 -14.39 2.84
C PRO A 239 -6.92 -13.10 2.09
N LEU A 240 -6.06 -12.29 2.69
CA LEU A 240 -5.55 -11.05 2.11
C LEU A 240 -4.02 -11.09 2.04
N LEU A 241 -3.43 -10.61 0.95
CA LEU A 241 -2.00 -10.32 0.87
C LEU A 241 -1.81 -8.80 0.83
N LEU A 242 -1.18 -8.21 1.85
CA LEU A 242 -0.81 -6.80 1.84
C LEU A 242 0.62 -6.65 1.32
N LEU A 243 0.81 -5.90 0.23
CA LEU A 243 2.14 -5.53 -0.26
C LEU A 243 2.59 -4.26 0.46
N GLU A 244 3.64 -4.37 1.27
CA GLU A 244 4.13 -3.25 2.08
C GLU A 244 5.32 -2.55 1.43
N GLN A 245 6.33 -3.32 1.00
CA GLN A 245 7.58 -2.76 0.50
C GLN A 245 8.05 -3.49 -0.75
N ILE A 246 8.43 -2.72 -1.76
CA ILE A 246 9.11 -3.21 -2.96
C ILE A 246 10.25 -2.24 -3.25
N ARG A 247 11.50 -2.69 -3.04
CA ARG A 247 12.69 -1.86 -3.20
C ARG A 247 13.65 -2.49 -4.18
N ILE A 248 14.12 -1.69 -5.13
CA ILE A 248 15.25 -2.04 -5.99
C ILE A 248 16.39 -1.10 -5.59
N THR A 249 17.33 -1.63 -4.83
CA THR A 249 18.48 -0.89 -4.27
C THR A 249 19.39 -0.39 -5.37
N ASP A 250 19.69 -1.25 -6.35
CA ASP A 250 20.52 -0.86 -7.48
C ASP A 250 19.70 -0.18 -8.60
N ARG A 251 19.99 1.10 -8.84
CA ARG A 251 19.31 1.91 -9.86
C ARG A 251 19.42 1.32 -11.27
N TRP A 252 20.48 0.57 -11.59
CA TRP A 252 20.67 -0.05 -12.91
C TRP A 252 19.64 -1.14 -13.24
N PHE A 253 19.09 -1.78 -12.21
CA PHE A 253 18.07 -2.83 -12.34
C PHE A 253 16.64 -2.27 -12.31
N ARG A 254 16.46 -0.97 -12.06
CA ARG A 254 15.14 -0.33 -12.13
C ARG A 254 14.61 -0.34 -13.56
N ARG A 255 13.29 -0.43 -13.69
CA ARG A 255 12.58 -0.49 -14.99
C ARG A 255 12.99 -1.67 -15.89
N LYS A 256 13.55 -2.75 -15.30
CA LYS A 256 13.90 -4.01 -16.01
C LYS A 256 12.93 -5.15 -15.72
N GLY A 257 11.74 -4.85 -15.18
CA GLY A 257 10.76 -5.87 -14.79
C GLY A 257 11.04 -6.58 -13.47
N LEU A 258 12.12 -6.22 -12.75
CA LEU A 258 12.46 -6.89 -11.50
C LEU A 258 11.39 -6.73 -10.40
N GLY A 259 10.85 -5.52 -10.24
CA GLY A 259 9.75 -5.29 -9.29
C GLY A 259 8.51 -6.12 -9.62
N ARG A 260 8.19 -6.30 -10.91
CA ARG A 260 7.11 -7.18 -11.37
C ARG A 260 7.39 -8.64 -10.98
N ALA A 261 8.60 -9.12 -11.20
CA ALA A 261 8.99 -10.49 -10.86
C ALA A 261 8.88 -10.76 -9.35
N MET A 262 9.34 -9.84 -8.51
CA MET A 262 9.21 -9.98 -7.05
C MET A 262 7.75 -9.95 -6.57
N VAL A 263 6.91 -9.07 -7.12
CA VAL A 263 5.47 -9.06 -6.80
C VAL A 263 4.80 -10.37 -7.24
N LYS A 264 5.12 -10.87 -8.44
CA LYS A 264 4.62 -12.16 -8.93
C LYS A 264 4.99 -13.29 -7.97
N ALA A 265 6.25 -13.34 -7.51
CA ALA A 265 6.72 -14.32 -6.56
C ALA A 265 5.97 -14.25 -5.20
N LEU A 266 5.71 -13.04 -4.69
CA LEU A 266 4.89 -12.84 -3.48
C LEU A 266 3.47 -13.39 -3.66
N ILE A 267 2.83 -13.08 -4.77
CA ILE A 267 1.47 -13.53 -5.08
C ILE A 267 1.43 -15.05 -5.23
N GLN A 268 2.34 -15.64 -6.01
CA GLN A 268 2.41 -17.09 -6.21
C GLN A 268 2.61 -17.83 -4.89
N LYS A 269 3.55 -17.36 -4.04
CA LYS A 269 3.76 -18.00 -2.74
C LYS A 269 2.51 -17.93 -1.85
N SER A 270 1.82 -16.80 -1.88
CA SER A 270 0.57 -16.58 -1.14
C SER A 270 -0.57 -17.45 -1.66
N GLN A 271 -0.63 -17.70 -2.98
CA GLN A 271 -1.64 -18.59 -3.56
C GLN A 271 -1.45 -20.03 -3.12
N VAL A 272 -0.21 -20.52 -3.06
CA VAL A 272 0.10 -21.87 -2.57
C VAL A 272 -0.29 -22.02 -1.09
N GLN A 273 -0.22 -20.95 -0.30
CA GLN A 273 -0.69 -20.95 1.09
C GLN A 273 -2.21 -20.84 1.22
N ALA A 274 -2.90 -20.37 0.18
CA ALA A 274 -4.34 -20.21 0.21
C ALA A 274 -5.03 -21.55 0.00
N ASP A 275 -6.05 -21.81 0.82
CA ASP A 275 -7.03 -22.85 0.58
C ASP A 275 -7.60 -22.70 -0.86
N PRO A 276 -7.62 -23.77 -1.69
CA PRO A 276 -8.12 -23.72 -3.06
C PRO A 276 -9.54 -23.14 -3.21
N PHE A 277 -10.37 -23.25 -2.17
CA PHE A 277 -11.74 -22.75 -2.16
C PHE A 277 -11.84 -21.27 -1.75
N ARG A 278 -10.75 -20.64 -1.31
CA ARG A 278 -10.73 -19.25 -0.85
C ARG A 278 -9.99 -18.37 -1.85
N ARG A 279 -10.68 -17.32 -2.30
CA ARG A 279 -10.09 -16.34 -3.22
C ARG A 279 -9.12 -15.44 -2.46
N LEU A 280 -7.86 -15.47 -2.89
CA LEU A 280 -6.85 -14.52 -2.43
C LEU A 280 -7.08 -13.16 -3.09
N HIS A 281 -7.12 -12.11 -2.27
CA HIS A 281 -7.08 -10.73 -2.75
C HIS A 281 -5.78 -10.06 -2.28
N VAL A 282 -5.12 -9.37 -3.20
CA VAL A 282 -3.87 -8.67 -2.94
C VAL A 282 -4.16 -7.17 -2.88
N ILE A 283 -3.61 -6.48 -1.89
CA ILE A 283 -3.86 -5.08 -1.64
C ILE A 283 -2.52 -4.35 -1.52
N ALA A 284 -2.43 -3.19 -2.14
CA ALA A 284 -1.26 -2.32 -2.07
C ALA A 284 -1.69 -0.87 -1.91
N LYS A 285 -0.90 -0.09 -1.16
CA LYS A 285 -1.02 1.37 -1.12
C LYS A 285 0.19 1.96 -1.83
N PRO A 286 0.04 2.54 -3.03
CA PRO A 286 1.16 3.15 -3.74
C PRO A 286 1.82 4.24 -2.90
N GLY A 287 3.15 4.26 -2.95
CA GLY A 287 3.97 5.20 -2.20
C GLY A 287 5.40 5.20 -2.71
N TRP A 288 6.27 5.94 -2.04
CA TRP A 288 7.69 6.02 -2.35
C TRP A 288 8.52 6.05 -1.07
N PHE A 289 9.77 5.61 -1.17
CA PHE A 289 10.71 5.71 -0.06
C PHE A 289 11.32 7.11 -0.02
N LEU A 290 11.40 7.70 1.17
CA LEU A 290 12.05 9.00 1.35
C LEU A 290 13.52 8.94 0.94
N ASP A 291 14.20 7.84 1.25
CA ASP A 291 15.60 7.62 0.86
C ASP A 291 15.81 7.70 -0.66
N ASP A 292 14.84 7.24 -1.46
CA ASP A 292 14.96 7.24 -2.91
C ASP A 292 14.93 8.66 -3.51
N ILE A 293 14.39 9.63 -2.78
CA ILE A 293 14.28 11.03 -3.20
C ILE A 293 15.08 11.99 -2.30
N ALA A 294 15.71 11.49 -1.22
CA ALA A 294 16.39 12.32 -0.23
C ALA A 294 17.52 13.13 -0.86
N GLU A 295 18.31 12.50 -1.71
CA GLU A 295 19.40 13.15 -2.45
C GLU A 295 18.87 14.23 -3.41
N GLU A 296 17.78 13.95 -4.13
CA GLU A 296 17.19 14.87 -5.11
C GLU A 296 16.46 16.05 -4.45
N THR A 297 15.97 15.85 -3.22
CA THR A 297 15.24 16.85 -2.45
C THR A 297 16.13 17.76 -1.61
N HIS A 298 17.43 17.45 -1.49
CA HIS A 298 18.37 18.29 -0.76
C HIS A 298 18.49 19.68 -1.40
N GLY A 299 18.35 20.74 -0.59
CA GLY A 299 18.38 22.14 -1.07
C GLY A 299 17.16 22.60 -1.89
N LYS A 300 16.14 21.75 -2.08
CA LYS A 300 14.94 22.10 -2.86
C LYS A 300 13.90 22.84 -2.03
N SER A 301 13.18 23.76 -2.66
CA SER A 301 12.04 24.47 -2.06
C SER A 301 10.91 23.50 -1.70
N LYS A 302 10.00 23.90 -0.78
CA LYS A 302 8.82 23.10 -0.41
C LYS A 302 7.97 22.75 -1.64
N ARG A 303 7.79 23.69 -2.57
CA ARG A 303 7.04 23.47 -3.83
C ARG A 303 7.72 22.43 -4.72
N GLU A 304 9.03 22.50 -4.89
CA GLU A 304 9.78 21.50 -5.66
C GLU A 304 9.72 20.11 -5.01
N LYS A 305 9.85 20.04 -3.68
CA LYS A 305 9.67 18.78 -2.90
C LYS A 305 8.30 18.17 -3.13
N ARG A 306 7.22 18.96 -3.06
CA ARG A 306 5.87 18.50 -3.38
C ARG A 306 5.77 17.99 -4.81
N ALA A 307 6.30 18.72 -5.79
CA ALA A 307 6.29 18.29 -7.18
C ALA A 307 7.08 16.98 -7.41
N MET A 308 8.21 16.78 -6.73
CA MET A 308 8.95 15.52 -6.76
C MET A 308 8.14 14.37 -6.12
N ASN A 309 7.54 14.60 -4.96
CA ASN A 309 6.68 13.63 -4.28
C ASN A 309 5.50 13.20 -5.16
N CYS A 310 4.81 14.16 -5.80
CA CYS A 310 3.72 13.86 -6.73
C CYS A 310 4.19 12.98 -7.89
N ARG A 311 5.35 13.28 -8.49
CA ARG A 311 5.90 12.45 -9.59
C ARG A 311 6.30 11.04 -9.11
N ALA A 312 6.81 10.92 -7.89
CA ALA A 312 7.15 9.63 -7.30
C ALA A 312 5.89 8.79 -7.04
N LEU A 313 4.83 9.41 -6.52
CA LEU A 313 3.52 8.78 -6.34
C LEU A 313 2.91 8.33 -7.68
N ASP A 314 2.92 9.21 -8.68
CA ASP A 314 2.42 8.91 -10.04
C ASP A 314 3.16 7.71 -10.64
N SER A 315 4.47 7.63 -10.42
CA SER A 315 5.29 6.51 -10.86
C SER A 315 4.93 5.21 -10.15
N ALA A 316 4.64 5.26 -8.85
CA ALA A 316 4.20 4.10 -8.07
C ALA A 316 2.80 3.63 -8.49
N ILE A 317 1.86 4.56 -8.68
CA ILE A 317 0.51 4.26 -9.19
C ILE A 317 0.62 3.58 -10.56
N ALA A 318 1.39 4.17 -11.49
CA ALA A 318 1.58 3.60 -12.82
C ALA A 318 2.18 2.18 -12.77
N PHE A 319 3.10 1.92 -11.83
CA PHE A 319 3.64 0.58 -11.60
C PHE A 319 2.56 -0.42 -11.21
N TYR A 320 1.72 -0.13 -10.22
CA TYR A 320 0.65 -1.04 -9.81
C TYR A 320 -0.43 -1.21 -10.89
N CYS A 321 -0.86 -0.13 -11.55
CA CYS A 321 -1.81 -0.21 -12.67
C CYS A 321 -1.30 -1.11 -13.80
N TYR A 322 0.00 -1.01 -14.10
CA TYR A 322 0.66 -1.85 -15.09
C TYR A 322 0.69 -3.33 -14.70
N LEU A 323 0.78 -3.63 -13.40
CA LEU A 323 0.65 -5.00 -12.89
C LEU A 323 -0.78 -5.55 -12.93
N GLY A 324 -1.76 -4.75 -13.35
CA GLY A 324 -3.17 -5.14 -13.39
C GLY A 324 -3.92 -4.87 -12.08
N PHE A 325 -3.30 -4.17 -11.12
CA PHE A 325 -4.02 -3.68 -9.95
C PHE A 325 -4.99 -2.58 -10.37
N ARG A 326 -6.13 -2.50 -9.69
CA ARG A 326 -7.14 -1.46 -9.89
C ARG A 326 -7.53 -0.84 -8.57
N ARG A 327 -7.87 0.45 -8.59
CA ARG A 327 -8.21 1.17 -7.36
C ARG A 327 -9.45 0.59 -6.66
N ILE A 328 -9.42 0.53 -5.33
CA ILE A 328 -10.56 0.10 -4.51
C ILE A 328 -11.44 1.30 -4.20
N GLY A 329 -12.45 1.52 -5.03
CA GLY A 329 -13.35 2.67 -4.92
C GLY A 329 -12.60 4.00 -4.96
N SER A 330 -13.02 4.94 -4.12
CA SER A 330 -12.34 6.24 -3.93
C SER A 330 -11.29 6.21 -2.81
N SER A 331 -10.67 5.05 -2.54
CA SER A 331 -9.57 4.94 -1.59
C SER A 331 -8.21 5.20 -2.26
N SER A 332 -7.20 5.42 -1.44
CA SER A 332 -5.79 5.46 -1.83
C SER A 332 -5.23 4.07 -2.16
N CYS A 333 -5.96 3.00 -1.85
CA CYS A 333 -5.54 1.62 -1.99
C CYS A 333 -5.94 1.01 -3.34
N PHE A 334 -5.13 0.05 -3.78
CA PHE A 334 -5.30 -0.72 -5.01
C PHE A 334 -5.46 -2.20 -4.66
N GLY A 335 -6.34 -2.87 -5.39
CA GLY A 335 -6.59 -4.29 -5.27
C GLY A 335 -6.10 -5.05 -6.51
N PHE A 336 -5.77 -6.31 -6.33
CA PHE A 336 -5.56 -7.29 -7.40
C PHE A 336 -6.24 -8.60 -7.00
N SER A 337 -6.99 -9.18 -7.93
CA SER A 337 -7.60 -10.48 -7.74
C SER A 337 -6.78 -11.51 -8.48
N VAL A 338 -6.60 -12.68 -7.87
CA VAL A 338 -5.97 -13.81 -8.55
C VAL A 338 -6.93 -14.55 -9.49
N ASP A 339 -8.24 -14.28 -9.38
CA ASP A 339 -9.25 -14.87 -10.26
C ASP A 339 -9.15 -14.25 -11.67
N PRO A 340 -8.78 -15.02 -12.70
CA PRO A 340 -8.63 -14.48 -14.06
C PRO A 340 -9.90 -13.87 -14.63
N LYS A 341 -11.07 -14.26 -14.12
CA LYS A 341 -12.39 -13.77 -14.55
C LYS A 341 -12.84 -12.54 -13.77
N HIS A 342 -12.03 -12.03 -12.85
CA HIS A 342 -12.40 -10.87 -12.05
C HIS A 342 -12.56 -9.62 -12.91
N LYS A 343 -13.61 -8.83 -12.64
CA LYS A 343 -13.96 -7.63 -13.41
C LYS A 343 -12.82 -6.61 -13.51
N ALA A 344 -11.98 -6.54 -12.48
CA ALA A 344 -10.82 -5.65 -12.44
C ALA A 344 -9.86 -5.85 -13.64
N HIS A 345 -9.73 -7.07 -14.16
CA HIS A 345 -8.82 -7.36 -15.27
C HIS A 345 -9.33 -6.83 -16.62
N SER A 346 -10.63 -6.58 -16.75
CA SER A 346 -11.23 -6.01 -17.96
C SER A 346 -11.18 -4.47 -17.99
N ILE A 347 -10.77 -3.82 -16.90
CA ILE A 347 -10.72 -2.36 -16.80
C ILE A 347 -9.42 -1.88 -17.46
N ASN A 348 -9.54 -1.00 -18.45
CA ASN A 348 -8.40 -0.31 -19.05
C ASN A 348 -7.76 0.62 -18.00
N VAL A 349 -6.43 0.76 -18.01
CA VAL A 349 -5.69 1.69 -17.13
C VAL A 349 -6.24 3.11 -17.21
N ASP A 350 -6.57 3.60 -18.41
CA ASP A 350 -7.10 4.95 -18.63
C ASP A 350 -8.56 5.11 -18.17
N ALA A 351 -9.26 3.99 -17.94
CA ALA A 351 -10.63 3.96 -17.46
C ALA A 351 -10.72 3.64 -15.95
N ASP A 352 -9.58 3.43 -15.28
CA ASP A 352 -9.58 3.23 -13.83
C ASP A 352 -9.95 4.52 -13.11
N TYR A 353 -10.50 4.39 -11.89
CA TYR A 353 -10.90 5.55 -11.11
C TYR A 353 -9.66 6.32 -10.66
N ASP A 354 -9.51 7.56 -11.10
CA ASP A 354 -8.48 8.46 -10.58
C ASP A 354 -9.07 9.38 -9.52
N LEU A 355 -8.35 9.53 -8.41
CA LEU A 355 -8.78 10.43 -7.36
C LEU A 355 -8.51 11.86 -7.83
N PRO A 356 -9.48 12.79 -7.69
CA PRO A 356 -9.17 14.19 -7.90
C PRO A 356 -8.01 14.54 -6.98
N ARG A 357 -6.90 14.99 -7.56
CA ARG A 357 -5.83 15.57 -6.77
C ARG A 357 -6.47 16.72 -6.02
N ALA A 358 -6.48 16.64 -4.69
CA ALA A 358 -6.81 17.84 -3.93
C ALA A 358 -5.76 18.85 -4.38
N ASP A 359 -6.18 19.90 -5.09
CA ASP A 359 -5.29 20.98 -5.48
C ASP A 359 -4.83 21.61 -4.16
N GLU A 360 -3.69 21.13 -3.64
CA GLU A 360 -3.05 21.59 -2.41
C GLU A 360 -2.60 23.06 -2.49
N GLU A 361 -2.91 23.76 -3.59
CA GLU A 361 -2.73 25.20 -3.75
C GLU A 361 -3.49 26.00 -2.69
N LEU A 362 -4.56 25.47 -2.09
CA LEU A 362 -5.34 26.16 -1.07
C LEU A 362 -4.74 26.12 0.36
N GLU A 363 -3.66 25.36 0.60
CA GLU A 363 -3.03 25.27 1.94
C GLU A 363 -1.60 25.86 2.02
N ILE A 364 -1.26 26.79 1.12
CA ILE A 364 -0.04 27.60 1.30
C ILE A 364 -0.37 28.78 2.20
N SER A 365 -0.63 28.52 3.49
CA SER A 365 -0.22 29.51 4.49
C SER A 365 1.29 29.37 4.63
N ASP A 366 2.04 30.42 4.32
CA ASP A 366 3.50 30.48 4.46
C ASP A 366 3.99 30.32 5.92
N ASP A 367 3.10 30.02 6.87
CA ASP A 367 3.45 29.65 8.23
C ASP A 367 4.31 28.39 8.23
N GLU A 368 5.60 28.59 8.47
CA GLU A 368 6.69 27.65 8.24
C GLU A 368 6.64 26.35 9.07
N ASN A 369 5.57 26.09 9.82
CA ASN A 369 5.56 25.12 10.91
C ASN A 369 4.50 24.00 10.79
N ILE A 370 3.94 23.78 9.60
CA ILE A 370 3.06 22.65 9.31
C ILE A 370 3.67 21.85 8.16
N VAL A 371 4.68 21.05 8.48
CA VAL A 371 5.14 20.00 7.56
C VAL A 371 4.07 18.92 7.52
N ALA A 372 3.25 18.96 6.47
CA ALA A 372 2.46 17.83 6.01
C ALA A 372 3.43 16.75 5.49
N THR A 373 3.85 15.87 6.39
CA THR A 373 4.37 14.54 6.05
C THR A 373 3.65 13.55 6.93
N SER A 374 2.61 12.92 6.38
CA SER A 374 2.16 11.61 6.83
C SER A 374 3.24 10.60 6.48
N SER A 375 4.34 10.55 7.25
CA SER A 375 5.22 9.38 7.39
C SER A 375 6.39 9.70 8.36
N PHE A 376 6.30 9.09 9.56
CA PHE A 376 7.35 8.53 10.42
C PHE A 376 8.54 9.38 10.93
N SER A 377 8.31 10.00 12.10
CA SER A 377 9.10 9.74 13.32
C SER A 377 8.13 9.59 14.50
N PRO A 378 8.24 8.57 15.36
CA PRO A 378 7.38 8.39 16.52
C PRO A 378 7.86 9.31 17.66
N GLY A 379 7.78 10.62 17.43
CA GLY A 379 7.89 11.61 18.48
C GLY A 379 6.49 11.89 19.01
N ASN A 380 6.18 11.41 20.22
CA ASN A 380 4.94 11.73 20.96
C ASN A 380 4.62 13.24 20.93
N GLU A 381 5.64 14.09 20.80
CA GLU A 381 5.53 15.54 20.78
C GLU A 381 4.88 16.11 19.50
N VAL A 382 5.12 15.52 18.32
CA VAL A 382 4.51 15.98 17.06
C VAL A 382 3.05 15.57 17.01
N MET A 383 2.75 14.34 17.44
CA MET A 383 1.37 13.86 17.64
C MET A 383 0.65 14.74 18.66
N GLN A 384 1.27 15.08 19.80
CA GLN A 384 0.68 15.98 20.80
C GLN A 384 0.48 17.40 20.28
N LYS A 385 1.45 18.00 19.55
CA LYS A 385 1.28 19.34 18.96
C LYS A 385 0.18 19.34 17.89
N ARG A 386 0.09 18.29 17.08
CA ARG A 386 -0.99 18.10 16.10
C ARG A 386 -2.34 17.90 16.79
N LEU A 387 -2.38 17.13 17.89
CA LEU A 387 -3.55 16.97 18.76
C LEU A 387 -3.95 18.28 19.43
N VAL A 388 -3.02 19.11 19.87
CA VAL A 388 -3.32 20.42 20.48
C VAL A 388 -3.88 21.39 19.44
N LYS A 389 -3.30 21.43 18.22
CA LYS A 389 -3.83 22.23 17.11
C LYS A 389 -5.18 21.72 16.60
N LEU A 390 -5.38 20.41 16.55
CA LEU A 390 -6.67 19.80 16.20
C LEU A 390 -7.70 20.01 17.32
N LYS A 391 -7.31 19.96 18.61
CA LYS A 391 -8.16 20.35 19.75
C LYS A 391 -8.61 21.81 19.65
N GLN A 392 -7.77 22.68 19.09
CA GLN A 392 -8.13 24.09 18.86
C GLN A 392 -9.08 24.27 17.66
N ARG A 393 -8.94 23.48 16.59
CA ARG A 393 -9.74 23.62 15.35
C ARG A 393 -11.01 22.76 15.30
N LEU A 394 -11.02 21.60 15.95
CA LEU A 394 -12.09 20.59 15.97
C LEU A 394 -12.46 20.25 17.41
N SER A 395 -12.62 21.28 18.24
CA SER A 395 -12.86 21.14 19.68
C SER A 395 -14.09 20.28 19.99
N LEU A 396 -15.14 20.35 19.16
CA LEU A 396 -16.38 19.59 19.32
C LEU A 396 -16.23 18.11 18.94
N GLU A 397 -15.73 17.81 17.75
CA GLU A 397 -15.62 16.41 17.27
C GLU A 397 -14.65 15.59 18.14
N HIS A 398 -13.53 16.20 18.54
CA HIS A 398 -12.61 15.54 19.47
C HIS A 398 -13.29 15.29 20.81
N ALA A 399 -13.94 16.30 21.40
CA ALA A 399 -14.62 16.16 22.68
C ALA A 399 -15.69 15.05 22.66
N ILE A 400 -16.47 14.94 21.59
CA ILE A 400 -17.50 13.90 21.42
C ILE A 400 -16.89 12.50 21.47
N ASN A 401 -15.73 12.32 20.80
CA ASN A 401 -15.08 11.02 20.72
C ASN A 401 -14.29 10.66 21.99
N THR A 402 -13.73 11.63 22.71
CA THR A 402 -12.83 11.36 23.84
C THR A 402 -13.46 11.51 25.22
N LEU A 403 -14.42 12.41 25.42
CA LEU A 403 -14.99 12.65 26.74
C LEU A 403 -16.06 11.61 27.09
N SER A 404 -16.19 11.29 28.37
CA SER A 404 -17.37 10.56 28.84
C SER A 404 -18.64 11.39 28.60
N ASP A 405 -19.81 10.75 28.61
CA ASP A 405 -21.09 11.42 28.32
C ASP A 405 -21.39 12.58 29.30
N ALA A 406 -21.06 12.40 30.59
CA ALA A 406 -21.25 13.44 31.60
C ALA A 406 -20.28 14.63 31.43
N GLU A 407 -19.01 14.35 31.12
CA GLU A 407 -18.00 15.38 30.84
C GLU A 407 -18.34 16.14 29.55
N LEU A 408 -18.88 15.45 28.55
CA LEU A 408 -19.30 16.05 27.29
C LEU A 408 -20.45 17.03 27.49
N VAL A 409 -21.42 16.72 28.37
CA VAL A 409 -22.48 17.66 28.75
C VAL A 409 -21.90 18.91 29.43
N ALA A 410 -20.92 18.74 30.32
CA ALA A 410 -20.26 19.87 30.97
C ALA A 410 -19.50 20.74 29.96
N PHE A 411 -18.74 20.11 29.07
CA PHE A 411 -18.07 20.76 27.96
C PHE A 411 -19.05 21.54 27.09
N PHE A 412 -20.15 20.92 26.68
CA PHE A 412 -21.15 21.59 25.85
C PHE A 412 -21.79 22.81 26.52
N LYS A 413 -22.08 22.74 27.83
CA LYS A 413 -22.57 23.91 28.59
C LYS A 413 -21.58 25.07 28.56
N THR A 414 -20.28 24.78 28.73
CA THR A 414 -19.24 25.82 28.68
C THR A 414 -19.07 26.40 27.27
N PHE A 415 -19.24 25.57 26.24
CA PHE A 415 -19.16 25.99 24.84
C PHE A 415 -20.35 26.87 24.43
N ASP A 416 -21.58 26.50 24.85
CA ASP A 416 -22.81 27.25 24.56
C ASP A 416 -22.73 28.69 25.05
N SER A 417 -22.19 28.86 26.27
CA SER A 417 -22.06 30.16 26.93
C SER A 417 -21.06 31.09 26.23
N LYS A 418 -20.17 30.57 25.38
CA LYS A 418 -19.11 31.33 24.71
C LYS A 418 -19.41 31.61 23.24
N ASN A 419 -19.98 30.65 22.52
CA ASN A 419 -20.00 30.68 21.04
C ASN A 419 -21.40 30.85 20.43
N GLY A 420 -22.47 30.89 21.24
CA GLY A 420 -23.79 31.45 20.91
C GLY A 420 -24.62 30.82 19.77
N SER A 421 -24.05 30.03 18.86
CA SER A 421 -24.81 29.35 17.77
C SER A 421 -24.05 28.26 17.01
N GLY A 422 -22.81 27.92 17.40
CA GLY A 422 -21.96 26.94 16.69
C GLY A 422 -22.50 25.52 16.59
N TRP A 423 -23.62 25.20 17.26
CA TRP A 423 -24.29 23.89 17.19
C TRP A 423 -24.86 23.54 15.83
N LYS A 424 -25.12 24.54 14.99
CA LYS A 424 -25.65 24.38 13.63
C LYS A 424 -24.55 24.15 12.59
N GLU A 425 -23.28 24.25 12.98
CA GLU A 425 -22.18 23.95 12.08
C GLU A 425 -22.26 22.49 11.65
N ILE A 426 -22.18 22.31 10.34
CA ILE A 426 -22.22 21.01 9.69
C ILE A 426 -20.79 20.72 9.23
N ASN A 427 -20.26 19.55 9.59
CA ASN A 427 -18.92 19.17 9.14
C ASN A 427 -18.89 18.84 7.64
N SER A 428 -17.70 18.55 7.09
CA SER A 428 -17.52 18.15 5.69
C SER A 428 -18.35 16.93 5.26
N HIS A 429 -18.82 16.13 6.22
CA HIS A 429 -19.65 14.94 6.01
C HIS A 429 -21.15 15.21 6.16
N HIS A 430 -21.57 16.47 6.17
CA HIS A 430 -22.96 16.85 6.37
C HIS A 430 -23.56 16.47 7.75
N ASN A 431 -22.70 16.21 8.74
CA ASN A 431 -23.11 15.85 10.10
C ASN A 431 -23.01 17.05 11.04
N ASN A 432 -24.09 17.32 11.76
CA ASN A 432 -24.08 18.30 12.86
C ASN A 432 -23.66 17.67 14.20
N VAL A 433 -23.44 18.50 15.22
CA VAL A 433 -23.00 18.06 16.56
C VAL A 433 -23.97 17.04 17.18
N LEU A 434 -25.27 17.19 16.94
CA LEU A 434 -26.29 16.25 17.44
C LEU A 434 -26.14 14.87 16.80
N HIS A 435 -25.93 14.82 15.48
CA HIS A 435 -25.70 13.57 14.75
C HIS A 435 -24.44 12.88 15.26
N GLN A 436 -23.34 13.62 15.40
CA GLN A 436 -22.08 13.08 15.91
C GLN A 436 -22.21 12.51 17.34
N ALA A 437 -22.87 13.23 18.25
CA ALA A 437 -23.11 12.76 19.62
C ALA A 437 -24.01 11.51 19.68
N GLY A 438 -25.02 11.45 18.81
CA GLY A 438 -25.89 10.28 18.67
C GLY A 438 -25.13 9.05 18.17
N CYS A 439 -24.30 9.21 17.14
CA CYS A 439 -23.47 8.13 16.59
C CYS A 439 -22.43 7.61 17.60
N ALA A 440 -21.92 8.49 18.48
CA ALA A 440 -21.00 8.12 19.56
C ALA A 440 -21.71 7.53 20.80
N LEU A 441 -23.03 7.29 20.74
CA LEU A 441 -23.85 6.74 21.83
C LEU A 441 -23.80 7.57 23.13
N LYS A 442 -23.67 8.90 23.03
CA LYS A 442 -23.63 9.83 24.16
C LYS A 442 -25.05 10.28 24.53
N VAL A 443 -25.77 9.43 25.26
CA VAL A 443 -27.21 9.57 25.54
C VAL A 443 -27.55 10.88 26.27
N TYR A 444 -26.80 11.24 27.31
CA TYR A 444 -27.05 12.46 28.09
C TYR A 444 -26.73 13.72 27.30
N ALA A 445 -25.61 13.73 26.57
CA ALA A 445 -25.22 14.83 25.70
C ALA A 445 -26.23 15.04 24.57
N THR A 446 -26.69 13.96 23.93
CA THR A 446 -27.72 13.99 22.88
C THR A 446 -29.03 14.54 23.42
N LYS A 447 -29.49 14.06 24.58
CA LYS A 447 -30.72 14.54 25.24
C LYS A 447 -30.63 16.02 25.58
N TRP A 448 -29.47 16.48 26.05
CA TRP A 448 -29.21 17.88 26.36
C TRP A 448 -29.25 18.76 25.10
N LEU A 449 -28.58 18.34 24.02
CA LEU A 449 -28.57 19.06 22.73
C LEU A 449 -29.98 19.23 22.14
N ILE A 450 -30.80 18.17 22.17
CA ILE A 450 -32.20 18.23 21.72
C ILE A 450 -32.99 19.30 22.49
N LYS A 451 -32.84 19.33 23.82
CA LYS A 451 -33.53 20.30 24.68
C LYS A 451 -33.17 21.75 24.34
N ILE A 452 -31.91 22.01 24.00
CA ILE A 452 -31.46 23.35 23.60
C ILE A 452 -31.96 23.72 22.21
N LEU A 453 -31.88 22.80 21.25
CA LEU A 453 -32.36 23.06 19.89
C LEU A 453 -33.86 23.35 19.86
N ILE A 454 -34.66 22.67 20.70
CA ILE A 454 -36.09 22.97 20.88
C ILE A 454 -36.28 24.38 21.45
N ARG A 455 -35.51 24.77 22.48
CA ARG A 455 -35.59 26.12 23.07
C ARG A 455 -35.20 27.21 22.09
N SER A 456 -34.27 26.95 21.18
CA SER A 456 -33.81 27.94 20.20
C SER A 456 -34.81 28.23 19.06
N LYS A 457 -35.89 27.43 18.95
CA LYS A 457 -36.94 27.60 17.94
C LYS A 457 -38.16 28.37 18.44
N ASN A 458 -38.29 28.55 19.75
CA ASN A 458 -39.34 29.32 20.41
C ASN A 458 -38.76 30.67 20.84
#